data_AF-A0AAV4A026-F1
#
_entry.id   AF-A0AAV4A026-F1
#
_cell.length_a   1.000
_cell.length_b   1.000
_cell.length_c   1.000
_cell.angle_alpha   90.00
_cell.angle_beta   90.00
_cell.angle_gamma   90.00
#
_symmetry.space_group_name_H-M   'P 1'
#
loop_
_entity.id
_entity.type
_entity.pdbx_description
1 polymer ?
#
loop_
_entity_poly.entity_id
_entity_poly.type
_entity_poly.pdbx_seq_one_letter_code
_entity_poly.pdbx_strand_id
1 'polypeptide(L)'
;TTNAHVFSTTANGELVKYVERNPKTNIASHWKQDSITRNLPAPLRDAINPRQWKKLYTQHDVDSALAKVKLVGFSEKLDIFGALTITPTSSGYCIGSCNWIINSKFEKICYVAGKSTLRTHPRPVDQTLLKNVDILILSCLTQTLLSLPDSMIGEFCINAAVTVKNGGNVLVPCYASGVTFDLFECLSGHLEQCGLSGVPMYFLSPVSDSTLAYSNIFAEWLSPVKQSKVFLPECPFPHADLLSKGRLKNISSIHTGLTTDFHTPCIMFAGHPSLRMGDIVHLIELWGNSSANTIIFTEPDFPHLDALAPFLPVAMRVCYCPIDTSLNFSQANKLIRELRPLHLVVSETYTRPPVLEPMRNDLTIEFEPSRLTYKQGEIISLPVKKQYETVHMEPELADTLEPIEVKPGAAVSM
;
A
#
# COMPACT_ATOMS: atom_id res chain seq x y z
N THR A 1 -11.36 -1.32 11.70
CA THR A 1 -10.16 -0.54 11.29
C THR A 1 -9.20 -0.29 12.46
N THR A 2 -9.20 -1.13 13.50
CA THR A 2 -8.17 -1.15 14.57
C THR A 2 -6.77 -1.38 14.01
N ASN A 3 -6.65 -2.09 12.89
CA ASN A 3 -5.35 -2.49 12.34
C ASN A 3 -4.73 -1.43 11.44
N ALA A 4 -5.52 -0.70 10.65
CA ALA A 4 -5.00 0.42 9.87
C ALA A 4 -4.40 1.46 10.82
N HIS A 5 -5.03 1.69 11.98
CA HIS A 5 -4.48 2.50 13.05
C HIS A 5 -3.17 1.91 13.59
N VAL A 6 -3.12 0.62 13.94
CA VAL A 6 -1.91 -0.01 14.49
C VAL A 6 -0.74 -0.07 13.49
N PHE A 7 -0.96 -0.53 12.26
CA PHE A 7 0.09 -0.58 11.22
C PHE A 7 0.50 0.82 10.77
N SER A 8 -0.41 1.80 10.71
CA SER A 8 -0.01 3.20 10.45
C SER A 8 0.75 3.81 11.62
N THR A 9 0.37 3.54 12.87
CA THR A 9 1.14 3.93 14.07
C THR A 9 2.55 3.37 13.98
N THR A 10 2.64 2.10 13.58
CA THR A 10 3.89 1.37 13.50
C THR A 10 4.79 1.91 12.39
N ALA A 11 4.26 2.10 11.18
CA ALA A 11 5.01 2.65 10.05
C ALA A 11 5.40 4.12 10.26
N ASN A 12 4.48 4.95 10.78
CA ASN A 12 4.78 6.35 11.06
C ASN A 12 5.81 6.48 12.20
N GLY A 13 5.67 5.66 13.25
CA GLY A 13 6.63 5.61 14.36
C GLY A 13 8.01 5.10 13.93
N GLU A 14 8.08 4.14 13.01
CA GLU A 14 9.34 3.71 12.40
C GLU A 14 10.02 4.86 11.65
N LEU A 15 9.27 5.58 10.81
CA LEU A 15 9.77 6.70 10.02
C LEU A 15 10.31 7.82 10.93
N VAL A 16 9.57 8.17 11.98
CA VAL A 16 9.99 9.14 13.00
C VAL A 16 11.29 8.69 13.67
N LYS A 17 11.36 7.44 14.13
CA LYS A 17 12.57 6.88 14.75
C LYS A 17 13.77 6.97 13.81
N TYR A 18 13.61 6.68 12.51
CA TYR A 18 14.71 6.81 11.56
C TYR A 18 15.19 8.25 11.36
N VAL A 19 14.27 9.21 11.31
CA VAL A 19 14.61 10.63 11.14
C VAL A 19 15.22 11.22 12.41
N GLU A 20 14.67 10.89 13.58
CA GLU A 20 15.13 11.42 14.87
C GLU A 20 16.47 10.81 15.32
N ARG A 21 16.82 9.59 14.89
CA ARG A 21 18.14 8.99 15.17
C ARG A 21 19.30 9.78 14.56
N ASN A 22 19.08 10.43 13.42
CA ASN A 22 20.11 11.19 12.71
C ASN A 22 19.61 12.60 12.34
N PRO A 23 19.41 13.49 13.34
CA PRO A 23 18.85 14.81 13.09
C PRO A 23 19.85 15.65 12.29
N LYS A 24 19.43 16.11 11.10
CA LYS A 24 20.26 16.99 10.26
C LYS A 24 20.25 18.40 10.84
N THR A 25 21.44 18.91 11.16
CA THR A 25 21.67 20.27 11.67
C THR A 25 21.35 21.34 10.61
N ASN A 26 21.57 21.03 9.33
CA ASN A 26 21.36 21.94 8.20
C ASN A 26 20.10 21.58 7.42
N ILE A 27 19.31 22.60 7.08
CA ILE A 27 18.07 22.46 6.29
C ILE A 27 18.27 23.17 4.96
N ALA A 28 18.29 22.42 3.86
CA ALA A 28 18.33 22.99 2.53
C ALA A 28 16.94 23.51 2.14
N SER A 29 16.73 24.83 2.26
CA SER A 29 15.46 25.50 1.93
C SER A 29 15.56 26.44 0.71
N HIS A 30 16.75 26.98 0.43
CA HIS A 30 16.96 27.95 -0.64
C HIS A 30 16.58 27.41 -2.03
N TRP A 31 16.85 26.14 -2.30
CA TRP A 31 16.54 25.51 -3.60
C TRP A 31 15.05 25.53 -3.94
N LYS A 32 14.16 25.71 -2.95
CA LYS A 32 12.70 25.77 -3.14
C LYS A 32 12.23 27.09 -3.77
N GLN A 33 13.09 28.09 -3.89
CA GLN A 33 12.77 29.35 -4.56
C GLN A 33 12.55 29.11 -6.06
N ASP A 34 11.49 29.68 -6.63
CA ASP A 34 11.08 29.35 -8.01
C ASP A 34 12.15 29.72 -9.05
N SER A 35 12.95 30.75 -8.76
CA SER A 35 14.11 31.15 -9.57
C SER A 35 15.19 30.07 -9.61
N ILE A 36 15.33 29.26 -8.55
CA ILE A 36 16.30 28.17 -8.46
C ILE A 36 15.68 26.87 -8.96
N THR A 37 14.49 26.50 -8.48
CA THR A 37 13.81 25.23 -8.82
C THR A 37 13.74 25.00 -10.33
N ARG A 38 13.38 26.02 -11.11
CA ARG A 38 13.26 25.92 -12.58
C ARG A 38 14.57 25.58 -13.29
N ASN A 39 15.71 25.86 -12.66
CA ASN A 39 17.05 25.60 -13.18
C ASN A 39 17.65 24.29 -12.66
N LEU A 40 16.97 23.59 -11.74
CA LEU A 40 17.42 22.29 -11.25
C LEU A 40 17.11 21.19 -12.28
N PRO A 41 17.80 20.04 -12.23
CA PRO A 41 17.39 18.87 -13.00
C PRO A 41 16.09 18.26 -12.47
N ALA A 42 15.43 17.45 -13.30
CA ALA A 42 14.36 16.57 -12.84
C ALA A 42 14.92 15.57 -11.79
N PRO A 43 14.13 15.17 -10.78
CA PRO A 43 12.71 15.48 -10.58
C PRO A 43 12.45 16.83 -9.86
N LEU A 44 13.48 17.51 -9.36
CA LEU A 44 13.31 18.74 -8.58
C LEU A 44 12.71 19.89 -9.39
N ARG A 45 13.07 20.00 -10.67
CA ARG A 45 12.49 20.97 -11.60
C ARG A 45 10.97 20.89 -11.69
N ASP A 46 10.48 19.66 -11.68
CA ASP A 46 9.09 19.30 -11.94
C ASP A 46 8.32 19.13 -10.61
N ALA A 47 8.93 19.50 -9.49
CA ALA A 47 8.35 19.44 -8.16
C ALA A 47 7.16 20.41 -8.02
N ILE A 48 6.04 19.89 -7.49
CA ILE A 48 4.83 20.68 -7.26
C ILE A 48 4.94 21.43 -5.93
N ASN A 49 4.83 22.76 -6.00
CA ASN A 49 4.80 23.67 -4.84
C ASN A 49 5.86 23.37 -3.76
N PRO A 50 7.17 23.29 -4.09
CA PRO A 50 8.23 22.89 -3.15
C PRO A 50 8.31 23.80 -1.91
N ARG A 51 7.91 25.07 -2.03
CA ARG A 51 7.81 26.02 -0.92
C ARG A 51 6.81 25.60 0.17
N GLN A 52 5.78 24.83 -0.19
CA GLN A 52 4.76 24.34 0.75
C GLN A 52 5.17 23.04 1.45
N TRP A 53 6.27 22.40 1.02
CA TRP A 53 6.72 21.15 1.63
C TRP A 53 7.17 21.37 3.07
N LYS A 54 6.57 20.61 3.98
CA LYS A 54 6.88 20.64 5.41
C LYS A 54 7.91 19.56 5.75
N LYS A 55 8.54 19.73 6.92
CA LYS A 55 9.30 18.64 7.53
C LYS A 55 8.37 17.49 7.89
N LEU A 56 8.96 16.30 8.08
CA LEU A 56 8.23 15.18 8.62
C LEU A 56 7.67 15.52 10.02
N TYR A 57 6.57 14.86 10.38
CA TYR A 57 5.93 14.95 11.68
C TYR A 57 6.82 14.37 12.80
N THR A 58 6.53 14.73 14.04
CA THR A 58 7.17 14.18 15.26
C THR A 58 6.37 13.02 15.84
N GLN A 59 6.94 12.28 16.81
CA GLN A 59 6.17 11.25 17.52
C GLN A 59 4.92 11.83 18.21
N HIS A 60 5.04 13.02 18.81
CA HIS A 60 3.91 13.72 19.42
C HIS A 60 2.79 14.02 18.41
N ASP A 61 3.14 14.45 17.19
CA ASP A 61 2.16 14.70 16.14
C ASP A 61 1.44 13.42 15.70
N VAL A 62 2.17 12.30 15.61
CA VAL A 62 1.62 10.98 15.32
C VAL A 62 0.62 10.57 16.41
N ASP A 63 1.03 10.62 17.68
CA ASP A 63 0.18 10.25 18.81
C ASP A 63 -1.07 11.15 18.91
N SER A 64 -0.91 12.47 18.74
CA SER A 64 -2.01 13.44 18.76
C SER A 64 -3.01 13.26 17.61
N ALA A 65 -2.52 12.90 16.41
CA ALA A 65 -3.37 12.61 15.27
C ALA A 65 -4.14 11.30 15.47
N LEU A 66 -3.46 10.26 15.95
CA LEU A 66 -4.02 8.94 16.17
C LEU A 66 -5.06 8.91 17.31
N ALA A 67 -4.90 9.74 18.34
CA ALA A 67 -5.88 9.89 19.41
C ALA A 67 -7.27 10.39 18.93
N LYS A 68 -7.33 10.98 17.72
CA LYS A 68 -8.57 11.50 17.11
C LYS A 68 -9.23 10.48 16.18
N VAL A 69 -8.57 9.36 15.90
CA VAL A 69 -9.07 8.33 14.97
C VAL A 69 -10.16 7.51 15.65
N LYS A 70 -11.31 7.38 14.98
CA LYS A 70 -12.39 6.49 15.40
C LYS A 70 -12.27 5.15 14.70
N LEU A 71 -12.50 4.08 15.44
CA LEU A 71 -12.53 2.72 14.91
C LEU A 71 -13.86 2.47 14.21
N VAL A 72 -13.81 1.85 13.04
CA VAL A 72 -14.95 1.50 12.19
C VAL A 72 -14.75 0.08 11.65
N GLY A 73 -15.67 -0.84 11.93
CA GLY A 73 -15.66 -2.20 11.41
C GLY A 73 -15.92 -2.25 9.90
N PHE A 74 -15.50 -3.33 9.24
CA PHE A 74 -15.95 -3.56 7.85
C PHE A 74 -17.48 -3.71 7.83
N SER A 75 -18.10 -3.12 6.80
CA SER A 75 -19.55 -3.07 6.62
C SER A 75 -20.32 -2.27 7.67
N GLU A 76 -19.64 -1.66 8.64
CA GLU A 76 -20.25 -0.71 9.57
C GLU A 76 -20.67 0.55 8.81
N LYS A 77 -21.91 1.00 9.02
CA LYS A 77 -22.43 2.25 8.46
C LYS A 77 -22.26 3.36 9.49
N LEU A 78 -21.42 4.35 9.17
CA LEU A 78 -21.21 5.51 10.02
C LEU A 78 -21.91 6.74 9.43
N ASP A 79 -22.76 7.37 10.22
CA ASP A 79 -23.38 8.65 9.88
C ASP A 79 -22.41 9.80 10.19
N ILE A 80 -22.19 10.64 9.18
CA ILE A 80 -21.35 11.83 9.25
C ILE A 80 -22.28 13.03 9.30
N PHE A 81 -22.68 13.39 10.53
CA PHE A 81 -23.46 14.59 10.84
C PHE A 81 -24.79 14.68 10.07
N GLY A 82 -25.45 13.56 9.77
CA GLY A 82 -26.69 13.47 9.00
C GLY A 82 -26.54 13.82 7.51
N ALA A 83 -25.33 14.10 7.04
CA ALA A 83 -25.06 14.54 5.67
C ALA A 83 -24.65 13.37 4.76
N LEU A 84 -23.82 12.48 5.27
CA LEU A 84 -23.26 11.34 4.52
C LEU A 84 -23.27 10.09 5.38
N THR A 85 -23.47 8.93 4.77
CA THR A 85 -23.23 7.63 5.39
C THR A 85 -22.02 6.99 4.73
N ILE A 86 -20.98 6.69 5.51
CA ILE A 86 -19.79 5.99 5.02
C ILE A 86 -19.77 4.53 5.46
N THR A 87 -19.32 3.65 4.58
CA THR A 87 -19.17 2.21 4.84
C THR A 87 -17.84 1.72 4.27
N PRO A 88 -16.90 1.22 5.09
CA PRO A 88 -15.67 0.61 4.59
C PRO A 88 -15.89 -0.86 4.25
N THR A 89 -15.33 -1.30 3.13
CA THR A 89 -15.27 -2.72 2.73
C THR A 89 -13.84 -3.17 2.54
N SER A 90 -13.56 -4.47 2.72
CA SER A 90 -12.20 -4.98 2.48
C SER A 90 -11.79 -4.75 1.03
N SER A 91 -10.53 -4.37 0.84
CA SER A 91 -9.92 -4.20 -0.48
C SER A 91 -8.95 -5.33 -0.88
N GLY A 92 -8.67 -6.26 0.04
CA GLY A 92 -7.82 -7.43 -0.23
C GLY A 92 -6.35 -7.14 -0.50
N TYR A 93 -5.90 -5.89 -0.39
CA TYR A 93 -4.54 -5.48 -0.72
C TYR A 93 -3.54 -5.71 0.42
N CYS A 94 -3.87 -5.27 1.64
CA CYS A 94 -3.05 -5.41 2.85
C CYS A 94 -3.97 -5.59 4.08
N ILE A 95 -3.41 -5.98 5.22
CA ILE A 95 -4.19 -6.09 6.47
C ILE A 95 -4.79 -4.72 6.82
N GLY A 96 -6.12 -4.65 6.90
CA GLY A 96 -6.85 -3.43 7.23
C GLY A 96 -7.09 -2.47 6.05
N SER A 97 -6.61 -2.78 4.84
CA SER A 97 -6.85 -1.93 3.67
C SER A 97 -8.32 -1.99 3.24
N CYS A 98 -8.93 -0.84 2.95
CA CYS A 98 -10.36 -0.75 2.65
C CYS A 98 -10.68 0.09 1.41
N ASN A 99 -11.83 -0.21 0.80
CA ASN A 99 -12.50 0.68 -0.13
C ASN A 99 -13.61 1.41 0.65
N TRP A 100 -13.78 2.69 0.40
CA TRP A 100 -14.80 3.49 1.08
C TRP A 100 -16.01 3.68 0.17
N ILE A 101 -17.19 3.29 0.64
CA ILE A 101 -18.46 3.65 0.02
C ILE A 101 -19.01 4.85 0.79
N ILE A 102 -19.29 5.92 0.06
CA ILE A 102 -19.79 7.19 0.59
C ILE A 102 -21.17 7.40 -0.03
N ASN A 103 -22.21 7.28 0.78
CA ASN A 103 -23.58 7.53 0.36
C ASN A 103 -23.99 8.91 0.84
N SER A 104 -24.43 9.75 -0.08
CA SER A 104 -25.29 10.88 0.23
C SER A 104 -26.75 10.45 0.13
N LYS A 105 -27.69 11.39 0.34
CA LYS A 105 -29.12 11.13 0.06
C LYS A 105 -29.41 10.83 -1.42
N PHE A 106 -28.53 11.24 -2.34
CA PHE A 106 -28.80 11.25 -3.77
C PHE A 106 -27.87 10.34 -4.56
N GLU A 107 -26.67 10.14 -4.05
CA GLU A 107 -25.61 9.49 -4.80
C GLU A 107 -24.75 8.59 -3.93
N LYS A 108 -24.26 7.55 -4.58
CA LYS A 108 -23.35 6.55 -4.05
C LYS A 108 -22.00 6.69 -4.74
N ILE A 109 -21.02 7.16 -3.99
CA ILE A 109 -19.63 7.32 -4.42
C ILE A 109 -18.81 6.16 -3.85
N CYS A 110 -17.93 5.60 -4.65
CA CYS A 110 -17.01 4.53 -4.25
C CYS A 110 -15.57 4.95 -4.50
N TYR A 111 -14.75 4.92 -3.44
CA TYR A 111 -13.32 5.20 -3.51
C TYR A 111 -12.52 3.89 -3.35
N VAL A 112 -11.88 3.47 -4.45
CA VAL A 112 -11.03 2.28 -4.52
C VAL A 112 -9.57 2.72 -4.45
N ALA A 113 -9.06 2.74 -3.22
CA ALA A 113 -7.73 3.26 -2.88
C ALA A 113 -6.58 2.32 -3.24
N GLY A 114 -6.84 1.02 -3.35
CA GLY A 114 -5.83 -0.01 -3.60
C GLY A 114 -6.49 -1.37 -3.43
N LYS A 115 -6.50 -2.17 -4.49
CA LYS A 115 -7.23 -3.43 -4.52
C LYS A 115 -6.34 -4.52 -5.07
N SER A 116 -6.44 -5.72 -4.47
CA SER A 116 -5.85 -6.92 -5.03
C SER A 116 -6.94 -7.97 -5.28
N THR A 117 -6.79 -8.73 -6.36
CA THR A 117 -7.58 -9.94 -6.64
C THR A 117 -6.80 -11.21 -6.32
N LEU A 118 -5.55 -11.09 -5.90
CA LEU A 118 -4.71 -12.21 -5.51
C LEU A 118 -5.18 -12.78 -4.17
N ARG A 119 -4.97 -14.08 -3.97
CA ARG A 119 -5.31 -14.78 -2.73
C ARG A 119 -4.09 -14.80 -1.79
N THR A 120 -3.66 -13.63 -1.36
CA THR A 120 -2.59 -13.46 -0.37
C THR A 120 -3.16 -13.53 1.05
N HIS A 121 -2.44 -13.01 2.04
CA HIS A 121 -2.85 -13.05 3.44
C HIS A 121 -4.07 -12.19 3.86
N PRO A 122 -4.44 -11.06 3.22
CA PRO A 122 -5.57 -10.22 3.66
C PRO A 122 -6.95 -10.83 3.37
N ARG A 123 -7.98 -10.33 4.06
CA ARG A 123 -9.39 -10.66 3.78
C ARG A 123 -9.75 -10.24 2.34
N PRO A 124 -10.28 -11.15 1.50
CA PRO A 124 -10.66 -10.83 0.13
C PRO A 124 -11.66 -9.67 0.02
N VAL A 125 -11.70 -9.06 -1.17
CA VAL A 125 -12.61 -7.96 -1.47
C VAL A 125 -14.06 -8.43 -1.48
N ASP A 126 -14.94 -7.68 -0.80
CA ASP A 126 -16.38 -7.78 -1.03
C ASP A 126 -16.81 -6.76 -2.09
N GLN A 127 -17.23 -7.28 -3.24
CA GLN A 127 -17.59 -6.46 -4.41
C GLN A 127 -19.08 -6.09 -4.45
N THR A 128 -19.91 -6.70 -3.60
CA THR A 128 -21.37 -6.54 -3.65
C THR A 128 -21.78 -5.08 -3.50
N LEU A 129 -21.17 -4.39 -2.53
CA LEU A 129 -21.44 -2.99 -2.23
C LEU A 129 -20.85 -2.02 -3.26
N LEU A 130 -19.97 -2.47 -4.16
CA LEU A 130 -19.29 -1.62 -5.15
C LEU A 130 -20.06 -1.54 -6.48
N LYS A 131 -21.15 -2.30 -6.64
CA LYS A 131 -21.95 -2.32 -7.88
C LYS A 131 -22.86 -1.11 -8.01
N ASN A 132 -23.13 -0.74 -9.26
CA ASN A 132 -24.06 0.31 -9.70
C ASN A 132 -23.90 1.60 -8.90
N VAL A 133 -22.65 2.07 -8.80
CA VAL A 133 -22.31 3.31 -8.09
C VAL A 133 -22.43 4.50 -9.04
N ASP A 134 -22.82 5.66 -8.54
CA ASP A 134 -22.91 6.86 -9.37
C ASP A 134 -21.51 7.34 -9.77
N ILE A 135 -20.56 7.29 -8.85
CA ILE A 135 -19.17 7.67 -9.11
C ILE A 135 -18.24 6.60 -8.56
N LEU A 136 -17.38 6.06 -9.42
CA LEU A 136 -16.27 5.20 -9.03
C LEU A 136 -14.95 5.96 -9.19
N ILE A 137 -14.22 6.15 -8.09
CA ILE A 137 -12.86 6.71 -8.08
C ILE A 137 -11.88 5.55 -7.92
N LEU A 138 -11.00 5.38 -8.90
CA LEU A 138 -9.97 4.33 -8.93
C LEU A 138 -8.59 4.98 -8.98
N SER A 139 -7.81 4.82 -7.89
CA SER A 139 -6.56 5.58 -7.70
C SER A 139 -5.28 4.76 -7.71
N CYS A 140 -5.35 3.42 -7.68
CA CYS A 140 -4.17 2.56 -7.58
C CYS A 140 -4.25 1.36 -8.52
N LEU A 141 -3.53 1.45 -9.62
CA LEU A 141 -3.19 0.34 -10.51
C LEU A 141 -1.71 0.00 -10.40
N THR A 142 -1.36 -1.16 -10.92
CA THR A 142 0.03 -1.62 -10.92
C THR A 142 0.98 -0.63 -11.60
N GLN A 143 2.14 -0.45 -10.99
CA GLN A 143 3.25 0.34 -11.52
C GLN A 143 4.20 -0.51 -12.38
N THR A 144 4.14 -1.84 -12.23
CA THR A 144 5.00 -2.79 -12.95
C THR A 144 4.22 -3.61 -13.95
N LEU A 145 3.98 -2.99 -15.11
CA LEU A 145 3.03 -3.44 -16.14
C LEU A 145 3.31 -4.84 -16.73
N LEU A 146 4.56 -5.30 -16.67
CA LEU A 146 5.01 -6.57 -17.26
C LEU A 146 5.35 -7.62 -16.21
N SER A 147 5.43 -7.24 -14.94
CA SER A 147 5.91 -8.10 -13.86
C SER A 147 4.73 -8.80 -13.20
N LEU A 148 4.71 -10.12 -13.26
CA LEU A 148 3.70 -10.92 -12.57
C LEU A 148 4.19 -11.26 -11.15
N PRO A 149 3.43 -10.96 -10.09
CA PRO A 149 3.89 -11.13 -8.70
C PRO A 149 4.44 -12.51 -8.38
N ASP A 150 3.77 -13.58 -8.80
CA ASP A 150 4.22 -14.96 -8.54
C ASP A 150 5.58 -15.26 -9.20
N SER A 151 5.81 -14.74 -10.42
CA SER A 151 7.09 -14.87 -11.12
C SER A 151 8.20 -14.11 -10.40
N MET A 152 7.90 -12.87 -9.96
CA MET A 152 8.88 -12.04 -9.27
C MET A 152 9.23 -12.58 -7.88
N ILE A 153 8.27 -13.18 -7.17
CA ILE A 153 8.52 -13.92 -5.92
C ILE A 153 9.42 -15.14 -6.19
N GLY A 154 9.16 -15.87 -7.28
CA GLY A 154 10.02 -16.99 -7.71
C GLY A 154 11.46 -16.54 -7.98
N GLU A 155 11.64 -15.47 -8.75
CA GLU A 155 12.95 -14.88 -9.02
C GLU A 155 13.64 -14.38 -7.75
N PHE A 156 12.90 -13.75 -6.83
CA PHE A 156 13.41 -13.33 -5.53
C PHE A 156 13.97 -14.53 -4.75
N CYS A 157 13.18 -15.60 -4.62
CA CYS A 157 13.56 -16.82 -3.90
C CYS A 157 14.80 -17.47 -4.53
N ILE A 158 14.85 -17.60 -5.86
CA ILE A 158 15.98 -18.18 -6.58
C ILE A 158 17.24 -17.33 -6.37
N ASN A 159 17.15 -16.01 -6.56
CA ASN A 159 18.31 -15.13 -6.40
C ASN A 159 18.84 -15.13 -4.97
N ALA A 160 17.95 -15.14 -3.97
CA ALA A 160 18.33 -15.24 -2.57
C ALA A 160 19.04 -16.58 -2.28
N ALA A 161 18.45 -17.71 -2.69
CA ALA A 161 19.00 -19.05 -2.47
C ALA A 161 20.37 -19.23 -3.13
N VAL A 162 20.54 -18.80 -4.38
CA VAL A 162 21.82 -18.86 -5.11
C VAL A 162 22.90 -18.05 -4.40
N THR A 163 22.55 -16.85 -3.91
CA THR A 163 23.50 -15.96 -3.21
C THR A 163 24.02 -16.63 -1.94
N VAL A 164 23.13 -17.13 -1.08
CA VAL A 164 23.53 -17.75 0.19
C VAL A 164 24.22 -19.10 -0.01
N LYS A 165 23.85 -19.85 -1.05
CA LYS A 165 24.54 -21.09 -1.44
C LYS A 165 26.00 -20.83 -1.85
N ASN A 166 26.28 -19.67 -2.43
CA ASN A 166 27.63 -19.23 -2.79
C ASN A 166 28.37 -18.54 -1.62
N GLY A 167 27.82 -18.54 -0.41
CA GLY A 167 28.44 -17.94 0.77
C GLY A 167 28.27 -16.42 0.91
N GLY A 168 27.46 -15.80 0.05
CA GLY A 168 27.15 -14.37 0.10
C GLY A 168 25.96 -14.02 1.00
N ASN A 169 25.86 -12.76 1.39
CA ASN A 169 24.71 -12.22 2.12
C ASN A 169 23.68 -11.60 1.15
N VAL A 170 22.41 -11.69 1.52
CA VAL A 170 21.31 -11.05 0.78
C VAL A 170 20.77 -9.89 1.60
N LEU A 171 20.66 -8.72 0.98
CA LEU A 171 20.02 -7.53 1.55
C LEU A 171 18.70 -7.25 0.84
N VAL A 172 17.63 -7.10 1.60
CA VAL A 172 16.26 -6.87 1.07
C VAL A 172 15.72 -5.56 1.67
N PRO A 173 15.79 -4.44 0.92
CA PRO A 173 15.11 -3.20 1.27
C PRO A 173 13.60 -3.42 1.23
N CYS A 174 12.94 -3.36 2.39
CA CYS A 174 11.51 -3.66 2.50
C CYS A 174 10.81 -2.80 3.55
N TYR A 175 9.49 -2.70 3.42
CA TYR A 175 8.65 -2.14 4.47
C TYR A 175 8.56 -3.08 5.69
N ALA A 176 8.27 -2.52 6.86
CA ALA A 176 8.14 -3.33 8.06
C ALA A 176 6.89 -4.22 8.10
N SER A 177 5.92 -4.02 7.19
CA SER A 177 4.66 -4.77 7.14
C SER A 177 4.20 -5.00 5.70
N GLY A 178 3.13 -5.78 5.51
CA GLY A 178 2.52 -6.02 4.19
C GLY A 178 3.11 -7.24 3.50
N VAL A 179 3.55 -7.09 2.24
CA VAL A 179 4.10 -8.18 1.41
C VAL A 179 5.31 -8.87 2.05
N THR A 180 6.04 -8.18 2.92
CA THR A 180 7.15 -8.76 3.71
C THR A 180 6.75 -10.04 4.45
N PHE A 181 5.50 -10.16 4.91
CA PHE A 181 5.02 -11.38 5.57
C PHE A 181 4.92 -12.56 4.61
N ASP A 182 4.44 -12.32 3.38
CA ASP A 182 4.35 -13.34 2.34
C ASP A 182 5.78 -13.74 1.88
N LEU A 183 6.71 -12.77 1.84
CA LEU A 183 8.12 -13.05 1.52
C LEU A 183 8.79 -14.00 2.53
N PHE A 184 8.55 -13.82 3.84
CA PHE A 184 9.06 -14.77 4.83
C PHE A 184 8.52 -16.18 4.62
N GLU A 185 7.23 -16.31 4.29
CA GLU A 185 6.55 -17.59 4.03
C GLU A 185 7.11 -18.27 2.77
N CYS A 186 7.17 -17.55 1.64
CA CYS A 186 7.67 -18.09 0.37
C CYS A 186 9.16 -18.45 0.44
N LEU A 187 9.99 -17.57 1.02
CA LEU A 187 11.43 -17.76 1.07
C LEU A 187 11.82 -18.90 2.02
N SER A 188 11.23 -18.98 3.21
CA SER A 188 11.56 -20.04 4.17
C SER A 188 11.24 -21.43 3.60
N GLY A 189 10.10 -21.59 2.93
CA GLY A 189 9.73 -22.82 2.23
C GLY A 189 10.67 -23.16 1.07
N HIS A 190 11.10 -22.16 0.30
CA HIS A 190 12.07 -22.38 -0.78
C HIS A 190 13.46 -22.77 -0.27
N LEU A 191 13.94 -22.14 0.81
CA LEU A 191 15.20 -22.50 1.44
C LEU A 191 15.20 -23.93 1.97
N GLU A 192 14.09 -24.39 2.56
CA GLU A 192 13.94 -25.79 2.98
C GLU A 192 14.06 -26.78 1.82
N GLN A 193 13.36 -26.50 0.70
CA GLN A 193 13.44 -27.32 -0.51
C GLN A 193 14.86 -27.38 -1.09
N CYS A 194 15.63 -26.31 -0.92
CA CYS A 194 17.01 -26.23 -1.38
C CYS A 194 18.03 -26.81 -0.38
N GLY A 195 17.60 -27.33 0.78
CA GLY A 195 18.51 -27.81 1.84
C GLY A 195 19.26 -26.69 2.56
N LEU A 196 18.78 -25.45 2.48
CA LEU A 196 19.36 -24.23 3.06
C LEU A 196 18.60 -23.77 4.31
N SER A 197 17.90 -24.68 5.00
CA SER A 197 17.08 -24.35 6.17
C SER A 197 17.87 -23.75 7.34
N GLY A 198 19.17 -24.04 7.43
CA GLY A 198 20.07 -23.49 8.44
C GLY A 198 20.50 -22.03 8.19
N VAL A 199 20.20 -21.45 7.03
CA VAL A 199 20.53 -20.04 6.74
C VAL A 199 19.58 -19.13 7.54
N PRO A 200 20.10 -18.24 8.40
CA PRO A 200 19.26 -17.36 9.19
C PRO A 200 18.73 -16.18 8.38
N MET A 201 17.49 -15.80 8.68
CA MET A 201 16.87 -14.57 8.24
C MET A 201 16.84 -13.57 9.39
N TYR A 202 17.16 -12.31 9.10
CA TYR A 202 17.11 -11.22 10.06
C TYR A 202 16.10 -10.17 9.58
N PHE A 203 15.27 -9.68 10.50
CA PHE A 203 14.32 -8.60 10.25
C PHE A 203 14.68 -7.38 11.09
N LEU A 204 15.33 -6.42 10.44
CA LEU A 204 15.90 -5.22 11.04
C LEU A 204 14.94 -4.04 10.89
N SER A 205 14.20 -3.76 11.96
CA SER A 205 13.30 -2.62 12.06
C SER A 205 13.02 -2.30 13.53
N PRO A 206 12.97 -1.02 13.94
CA PRO A 206 12.69 -0.61 15.32
C PRO A 206 11.26 -0.93 15.78
N VAL A 207 10.44 -1.50 14.91
CA VAL A 207 9.06 -1.90 15.16
C VAL A 207 8.77 -3.35 14.76
N SER A 208 9.80 -4.13 14.43
CA SER A 208 9.67 -5.52 13.97
C SER A 208 8.87 -6.40 14.94
N ASP A 209 9.17 -6.34 16.24
CA ASP A 209 8.49 -7.10 17.30
C ASP A 209 6.99 -6.84 17.31
N SER A 210 6.60 -5.56 17.35
CA SER A 210 5.20 -5.15 17.38
C SER A 210 4.49 -5.57 16.11
N THR A 211 5.11 -5.38 14.94
CA THR A 211 4.50 -5.70 13.65
C THR A 211 4.21 -7.19 13.50
N LEU A 212 5.15 -8.05 13.90
CA LEU A 212 5.00 -9.51 13.88
C LEU A 212 3.97 -10.01 14.91
N ALA A 213 3.89 -9.36 16.08
CA ALA A 213 2.86 -9.67 17.07
C ALA A 213 1.46 -9.31 16.53
N TYR A 214 1.31 -8.10 15.96
CA TYR A 214 0.03 -7.62 15.45
C TYR A 214 -0.50 -8.45 14.27
N SER A 215 0.36 -8.97 13.40
CA SER A 215 -0.09 -9.89 12.34
C SER A 215 -0.73 -11.16 12.86
N ASN A 216 -0.35 -11.63 14.06
CA ASN A 216 -0.95 -12.83 14.67
C ASN A 216 -2.21 -12.52 15.48
N ILE A 217 -2.32 -11.32 16.04
CA ILE A 217 -3.49 -10.90 16.83
C ILE A 217 -4.72 -10.66 15.94
N PHE A 218 -4.54 -10.03 14.78
CA PHE A 218 -5.65 -9.56 13.95
C PHE A 218 -6.13 -10.56 12.88
N ALA A 219 -6.35 -11.80 13.29
CA ALA A 219 -6.71 -12.88 12.39
C ALA A 219 -8.04 -12.67 11.66
N GLU A 220 -8.99 -11.95 12.25
CA GLU A 220 -10.32 -11.68 11.69
C GLU A 220 -10.31 -10.82 10.41
N TRP A 221 -9.15 -10.24 10.08
CA TRP A 221 -8.89 -9.44 8.87
C TRP A 221 -8.05 -10.18 7.83
N LEU A 222 -7.73 -11.45 8.08
CA LEU A 222 -6.98 -12.30 7.16
C LEU A 222 -7.89 -13.07 6.21
N SER A 223 -7.28 -13.77 5.26
CA SER A 223 -7.99 -14.67 4.36
C SER A 223 -8.62 -15.85 5.12
N PRO A 224 -9.70 -16.48 4.58
CA PRO A 224 -10.35 -17.62 5.25
C PRO A 224 -9.39 -18.77 5.58
N VAL A 225 -8.37 -18.99 4.75
CA VAL A 225 -7.34 -20.02 4.95
C VAL A 225 -6.45 -19.71 6.17
N LYS A 226 -6.12 -18.44 6.40
CA LYS A 226 -5.34 -18.04 7.58
C LYS A 226 -6.23 -17.93 8.82
N GLN A 227 -7.49 -17.51 8.65
CA GLN A 227 -8.50 -17.54 9.73
C GLN A 227 -8.73 -18.96 10.25
N SER A 228 -8.77 -19.96 9.37
CA SER A 228 -9.02 -21.34 9.80
C SER A 228 -7.95 -21.91 10.73
N LYS A 229 -6.71 -21.45 10.59
CA LYS A 229 -5.59 -21.86 11.47
C LYS A 229 -5.79 -21.42 12.92
N VAL A 230 -6.44 -20.28 13.15
CA VAL A 230 -6.71 -19.78 14.50
C VAL A 230 -7.72 -20.66 15.25
N PHE A 231 -8.62 -21.33 14.53
CA PHE A 231 -9.50 -22.34 15.15
C PHE A 231 -8.76 -23.63 15.55
N LEU A 232 -7.55 -23.85 15.03
CA LEU A 232 -6.69 -25.01 15.30
C LEU A 232 -5.52 -24.71 16.26
N PRO A 233 -5.70 -23.73 17.16
CA PRO A 233 -4.62 -23.04 17.88
C PRO A 233 -3.30 -22.80 17.12
N GLU A 234 -3.32 -22.66 15.80
CA GLU A 234 -2.13 -22.43 14.99
C GLU A 234 -1.96 -20.94 14.67
N CYS A 235 -0.70 -20.50 14.58
CA CYS A 235 -0.41 -19.14 14.14
C CYS A 235 -0.77 -18.96 12.65
N PRO A 236 -1.47 -17.87 12.27
CA PRO A 236 -1.91 -17.66 10.89
C PRO A 236 -0.73 -17.45 9.92
N PHE A 237 0.42 -17.01 10.43
CA PHE A 237 1.64 -16.82 9.67
C PHE A 237 2.77 -17.73 10.15
N PRO A 238 3.60 -18.27 9.24
CA PRO A 238 4.70 -19.16 9.61
C PRO A 238 5.86 -18.44 10.31
N HIS A 239 5.95 -17.11 10.20
CA HIS A 239 7.02 -16.35 10.86
C HIS A 239 7.05 -16.54 12.38
N ALA A 240 5.92 -16.87 13.02
CA ALA A 240 5.88 -17.20 14.44
C ALA A 240 6.71 -18.46 14.77
N ASP A 241 6.61 -19.49 13.93
CA ASP A 241 7.39 -20.72 14.04
C ASP A 241 8.86 -20.49 13.63
N LEU A 242 9.12 -19.63 12.65
CA LEU A 242 10.48 -19.26 12.28
C LEU A 242 11.21 -18.52 13.42
N LEU A 243 10.50 -17.66 14.16
CA LEU A 243 11.02 -16.99 15.35
C LEU A 243 11.32 -17.98 16.47
N SER A 244 10.38 -18.89 16.77
CA SER A 244 10.57 -19.88 17.85
C SER A 244 11.73 -20.84 17.58
N LYS A 245 11.96 -21.18 16.31
CA LYS A 245 13.09 -22.00 15.85
C LYS A 245 14.40 -21.22 15.63
N GLY A 246 14.41 -19.91 15.87
CA GLY A 246 15.59 -19.06 15.67
C GLY A 246 16.04 -18.89 14.21
N ARG A 247 15.19 -19.26 13.25
CA ARG A 247 15.44 -19.12 11.80
C ARG A 247 15.12 -17.73 11.29
N LEU A 248 14.18 -17.03 11.94
CA LEU A 248 13.96 -15.60 11.78
C LEU A 248 14.34 -14.93 13.11
N LYS A 249 15.16 -13.89 13.06
CA LYS A 249 15.52 -13.08 14.23
C LYS A 249 15.14 -11.62 13.98
N ASN A 250 14.31 -11.07 14.84
CA ASN A 250 13.94 -9.65 14.86
C ASN A 250 15.03 -8.82 15.56
N ILE A 251 15.41 -7.71 14.94
CA ILE A 251 16.44 -6.79 15.45
C ILE A 251 15.90 -5.37 15.37
N SER A 252 15.94 -4.63 16.48
CA SER A 252 15.43 -3.25 16.55
C SER A 252 16.42 -2.19 16.04
N SER A 253 17.71 -2.47 16.15
CA SER A 253 18.77 -1.66 15.55
C SER A 253 20.08 -2.42 15.40
N ILE A 254 20.93 -1.98 14.48
CA ILE A 254 22.30 -2.46 14.32
C ILE A 254 23.10 -2.37 15.62
N HIS A 255 22.93 -1.29 16.38
CA HIS A 255 23.71 -1.05 17.61
C HIS A 255 23.33 -1.96 18.77
N THR A 256 22.09 -2.47 18.79
CA THR A 256 21.55 -3.19 19.94
C THR A 256 21.50 -4.70 19.73
N GLY A 257 21.57 -5.21 18.50
CA GLY A 257 21.28 -6.62 18.21
C GLY A 257 22.27 -7.41 17.37
N LEU A 258 23.33 -6.82 16.79
CA LEU A 258 24.23 -7.53 15.86
C LEU A 258 25.51 -8.12 16.45
N THR A 259 25.75 -8.05 17.77
CA THR A 259 27.11 -8.23 18.32
C THR A 259 27.52 -9.65 18.72
N THR A 260 26.61 -10.60 18.95
CA THR A 260 26.99 -11.97 19.38
C THR A 260 26.39 -13.11 18.56
N ASP A 261 25.29 -12.87 17.85
CA ASP A 261 24.44 -13.91 17.24
C ASP A 261 24.26 -13.74 15.72
N PHE A 262 25.15 -12.94 15.12
CA PHE A 262 25.16 -12.65 13.70
C PHE A 262 25.96 -13.71 12.95
N HIS A 263 25.31 -14.40 12.02
CA HIS A 263 25.92 -15.44 11.19
C HIS A 263 25.85 -15.07 9.72
N THR A 264 26.87 -15.45 8.96
CA THR A 264 26.92 -15.32 7.51
C THR A 264 27.24 -16.69 6.89
N PRO A 265 26.66 -17.06 5.74
CA PRO A 265 25.74 -16.27 4.92
C PRO A 265 24.36 -16.10 5.57
N CYS A 266 23.71 -14.96 5.33
CA CYS A 266 22.38 -14.65 5.84
C CYS A 266 21.54 -13.84 4.87
N ILE A 267 20.25 -13.69 5.21
CA ILE A 267 19.30 -12.86 4.48
C ILE A 267 18.77 -11.80 5.43
N MET A 268 18.95 -10.53 5.08
CA MET A 268 18.60 -9.39 5.92
C MET A 268 17.52 -8.54 5.27
N PHE A 269 16.35 -8.55 5.89
CA PHE A 269 15.23 -7.66 5.60
C PHE A 269 15.40 -6.40 6.43
N ALA A 270 15.58 -5.24 5.78
CA ALA A 270 15.82 -3.99 6.49
C ALA A 270 15.05 -2.83 5.87
N GLY A 271 14.48 -1.98 6.73
CA GLY A 271 13.91 -0.70 6.32
C GLY A 271 15.01 0.35 6.08
N HIS A 272 14.86 1.30 5.14
CA HIS A 272 13.70 1.58 4.27
C HIS A 272 14.03 1.34 2.78
N PRO A 273 13.08 0.91 1.93
CA PRO A 273 13.24 0.74 0.48
C PRO A 273 13.84 1.94 -0.29
N SER A 274 13.76 3.14 0.29
CA SER A 274 14.28 4.38 -0.31
C SER A 274 15.80 4.47 -0.23
N LEU A 275 16.44 3.69 0.64
CA LEU A 275 17.86 3.76 0.96
C LEU A 275 18.33 5.17 1.36
N ARG A 276 17.44 5.99 1.94
CA ARG A 276 17.77 7.32 2.48
C ARG A 276 17.69 7.38 4.01
N MET A 277 17.16 6.34 4.62
CA MET A 277 16.91 6.26 6.04
C MET A 277 16.83 4.81 6.47
N GLY A 278 16.86 4.62 7.79
CA GLY A 278 16.91 3.31 8.39
C GLY A 278 18.31 2.71 8.36
N ASP A 279 18.42 1.60 9.05
CA ASP A 279 19.70 0.95 9.31
C ASP A 279 20.28 0.31 8.03
N ILE A 280 19.46 0.14 6.98
CA ILE A 280 19.88 -0.37 5.68
C ILE A 280 21.00 0.44 5.01
N VAL A 281 21.06 1.75 5.27
CA VAL A 281 22.10 2.63 4.71
C VAL A 281 23.49 2.15 5.14
N HIS A 282 23.66 1.79 6.41
CA HIS A 282 24.92 1.27 6.95
C HIS A 282 25.25 -0.13 6.41
N LEU A 283 24.23 -0.96 6.16
CA LEU A 283 24.42 -2.30 5.61
C LEU A 283 24.92 -2.27 4.17
N ILE A 284 24.45 -1.32 3.36
CA ILE A 284 24.96 -1.14 2.00
C ILE A 284 26.43 -0.70 2.02
N GLU A 285 26.81 0.20 2.93
CA GLU A 285 28.22 0.57 3.09
C GLU A 285 29.10 -0.62 3.50
N LEU A 286 28.59 -1.51 4.36
CA LEU A 286 29.30 -2.70 4.81
C LEU A 286 29.39 -3.80 3.75
N TRP A 287 28.31 -4.05 2.99
CA TRP A 287 28.17 -5.21 2.10
C TRP A 287 28.35 -4.87 0.62
N GLY A 288 28.27 -3.60 0.24
CA GLY A 288 28.26 -3.12 -1.14
C GLY A 288 29.55 -3.39 -1.92
N ASN A 289 30.69 -3.53 -1.24
CA ASN A 289 32.00 -3.78 -1.86
C ASN A 289 32.28 -5.26 -2.14
N SER A 290 31.38 -6.18 -1.77
CA SER A 290 31.55 -7.61 -2.03
C SER A 290 30.62 -8.09 -3.13
N SER A 291 31.19 -8.62 -4.22
CA SER A 291 30.44 -9.23 -5.33
C SER A 291 29.77 -10.55 -4.97
N ALA A 292 30.12 -11.14 -3.82
CA ALA A 292 29.41 -12.30 -3.28
C ALA A 292 28.02 -11.90 -2.76
N ASN A 293 27.83 -10.66 -2.30
CA ASN A 293 26.57 -10.19 -1.75
C ASN A 293 25.59 -9.76 -2.85
N THR A 294 24.30 -9.86 -2.55
CA THR A 294 23.23 -9.40 -3.45
C THR A 294 22.26 -8.49 -2.71
N ILE A 295 21.86 -7.38 -3.32
CA ILE A 295 20.72 -6.56 -2.88
C ILE A 295 19.54 -6.85 -3.81
N ILE A 296 18.39 -7.17 -3.24
CA ILE A 296 17.18 -7.51 -4.00
C ILE A 296 16.07 -6.54 -3.63
N PHE A 297 15.69 -5.68 -4.57
CA PHE A 297 14.60 -4.72 -4.42
C PHE A 297 13.26 -5.38 -4.74
N THR A 298 12.32 -5.31 -3.80
CA THR A 298 10.98 -5.90 -3.95
C THR A 298 9.88 -4.86 -4.09
N GLU A 299 10.11 -3.62 -3.68
CA GLU A 299 9.09 -2.58 -3.68
C GLU A 299 9.02 -1.83 -5.03
N PRO A 300 7.84 -1.76 -5.67
CA PRO A 300 7.69 -1.15 -6.99
C PRO A 300 7.64 0.39 -6.98
N ASP A 301 7.37 1.00 -5.82
CA ASP A 301 7.17 2.43 -5.64
C ASP A 301 8.48 3.23 -5.51
N PHE A 302 9.61 2.55 -5.36
CA PHE A 302 10.93 3.15 -5.38
C PHE A 302 11.72 2.75 -6.63
N PRO A 303 12.13 3.71 -7.48
CA PRO A 303 13.07 3.43 -8.55
C PRO A 303 14.40 2.96 -7.97
N HIS A 304 14.69 1.66 -8.07
CA HIS A 304 15.86 1.05 -7.43
C HIS A 304 17.20 1.66 -7.88
N LEU A 305 17.29 2.12 -9.14
CA LEU A 305 18.48 2.81 -9.66
C LEU A 305 18.71 4.15 -8.97
N ASP A 306 17.66 4.95 -8.80
CA ASP A 306 17.75 6.24 -8.10
C ASP A 306 18.03 6.02 -6.61
N ALA A 307 17.43 5.00 -6.00
CA ALA A 307 17.71 4.60 -4.63
C ALA A 307 19.19 4.23 -4.44
N LEU A 308 19.78 3.49 -5.37
CA LEU A 308 21.20 3.09 -5.34
C LEU A 308 22.19 4.19 -5.72
N ALA A 309 21.77 5.20 -6.49
CA ALA A 309 22.68 6.19 -7.08
C ALA A 309 23.73 6.77 -6.12
N PRO A 310 23.42 7.12 -4.85
CA PRO A 310 24.42 7.66 -3.91
C PRO A 310 25.49 6.66 -3.45
N PHE A 311 25.25 5.37 -3.60
CA PHE A 311 26.15 4.31 -3.17
C PHE A 311 27.05 3.81 -4.30
N LEU A 312 26.82 4.28 -5.54
CA LEU A 312 27.63 3.85 -6.68
C LEU A 312 29.06 4.40 -6.60
N PRO A 313 30.07 3.62 -7.02
CA PRO A 313 29.97 2.25 -7.54
C PRO A 313 29.78 1.21 -6.43
N VAL A 314 28.94 0.20 -6.68
CA VAL A 314 28.78 -0.99 -5.82
C VAL A 314 29.25 -2.24 -6.57
N ALA A 315 29.98 -3.12 -5.88
CA ALA A 315 30.40 -4.42 -6.41
C ALA A 315 29.34 -5.51 -6.19
N MET A 316 28.46 -5.33 -5.21
CA MET A 316 27.38 -6.26 -4.92
C MET A 316 26.44 -6.41 -6.11
N ARG A 317 25.90 -7.62 -6.30
CA ARG A 317 24.92 -7.86 -7.35
C ARG A 317 23.61 -7.16 -7.01
N VAL A 318 23.01 -6.49 -7.98
CA VAL A 318 21.73 -5.80 -7.83
C VAL A 318 20.66 -6.59 -8.58
N CYS A 319 19.60 -6.97 -7.89
CA CYS A 319 18.41 -7.60 -8.47
C CYS A 319 17.19 -6.72 -8.22
N TYR A 320 16.33 -6.60 -9.23
CA TYR A 320 15.05 -5.90 -9.11
C TYR A 320 13.92 -6.91 -9.36
N CYS A 321 13.24 -7.27 -8.28
CA CYS A 321 12.16 -8.24 -8.27
C CYS A 321 10.87 -7.59 -7.73
N PRO A 322 10.28 -6.59 -8.41
CA PRO A 322 9.14 -5.85 -7.89
C PRO A 322 7.90 -6.74 -7.66
N ILE A 323 7.31 -6.64 -6.47
CA ILE A 323 6.14 -7.41 -6.09
C ILE A 323 4.97 -6.45 -5.93
N ASP A 324 4.25 -6.25 -7.02
CA ASP A 324 3.07 -5.39 -7.05
C ASP A 324 1.78 -6.20 -7.09
N THR A 325 1.10 -6.28 -5.96
CA THR A 325 -0.17 -7.03 -5.84
C THR A 325 -1.38 -6.21 -6.26
N SER A 326 -1.20 -4.97 -6.73
CA SER A 326 -2.29 -4.09 -7.18
C SER A 326 -2.97 -4.61 -8.45
N LEU A 327 -4.17 -4.12 -8.73
CA LEU A 327 -4.89 -4.45 -9.96
C LEU A 327 -4.06 -4.07 -11.20
N ASN A 328 -3.92 -5.01 -12.12
CA ASN A 328 -3.46 -4.70 -13.47
C ASN A 328 -4.60 -4.11 -14.33
N PHE A 329 -4.25 -3.55 -15.49
CA PHE A 329 -5.21 -2.88 -16.39
C PHE A 329 -6.32 -3.80 -16.90
N SER A 330 -5.99 -5.05 -17.23
CA SER A 330 -6.99 -6.05 -17.66
C SER A 330 -7.99 -6.37 -16.54
N GLN A 331 -7.50 -6.60 -15.32
CA GLN A 331 -8.32 -6.84 -14.14
C GLN A 331 -9.16 -5.62 -13.78
N ALA A 332 -8.62 -4.41 -13.90
CA ALA A 332 -9.32 -3.16 -13.66
C ALA A 332 -10.45 -2.94 -14.67
N ASN A 333 -10.19 -3.12 -15.97
CA ASN A 333 -11.22 -3.02 -17.02
C ASN A 333 -12.32 -4.09 -16.85
N LYS A 334 -11.95 -5.31 -16.44
CA LYS A 334 -12.94 -6.35 -16.08
C LYS A 334 -13.78 -5.90 -14.89
N LEU A 335 -13.14 -5.39 -13.83
CA LEU A 335 -13.82 -4.92 -12.63
C LEU A 335 -14.79 -3.77 -12.95
N ILE A 336 -14.36 -2.76 -13.72
CA ILE A 336 -15.20 -1.62 -14.10
C ILE A 336 -16.46 -2.11 -14.83
N ARG A 337 -16.33 -3.06 -15.77
CA ARG A 337 -17.47 -3.66 -16.48
C ARG A 337 -18.43 -4.43 -15.57
N GLU A 338 -17.91 -5.10 -14.55
CA GLU A 338 -18.71 -5.83 -13.56
C GLU A 338 -19.43 -4.89 -12.57
N LEU A 339 -18.76 -3.78 -12.19
CA LEU A 339 -19.31 -2.81 -11.26
C LEU A 339 -20.34 -1.87 -11.90
N ARG A 340 -20.25 -1.62 -13.22
CA ARG A 340 -21.16 -0.74 -13.98
C ARG A 340 -21.40 0.62 -13.31
N PRO A 341 -20.35 1.41 -13.04
CA PRO A 341 -20.53 2.75 -12.48
C PRO A 341 -21.18 3.69 -13.50
N LEU A 342 -21.87 4.73 -13.05
CA LEU A 342 -22.39 5.79 -13.94
C LEU A 342 -21.27 6.72 -14.42
N HIS A 343 -20.36 7.10 -13.53
CA HIS A 343 -19.16 7.91 -13.83
C HIS A 343 -17.90 7.22 -13.30
N LEU A 344 -16.81 7.31 -14.06
CA LEU A 344 -15.49 6.78 -13.67
C LEU A 344 -14.50 7.93 -13.51
N VAL A 345 -13.74 7.93 -12.42
CA VAL A 345 -12.67 8.89 -12.13
C VAL A 345 -11.35 8.13 -11.99
N VAL A 346 -10.37 8.43 -12.84
CA VAL A 346 -9.05 7.76 -12.87
C VAL A 346 -7.93 8.78 -13.09
N SER A 347 -6.69 8.40 -12.78
CA SER A 347 -5.52 9.20 -13.18
C SER A 347 -5.47 9.34 -14.71
N GLU A 348 -5.12 10.52 -15.22
CA GLU A 348 -4.92 10.73 -16.67
C GLU A 348 -3.89 9.74 -17.24
N THR A 349 -2.88 9.37 -16.45
CA THR A 349 -1.83 8.42 -16.83
C THR A 349 -2.36 7.03 -17.18
N TYR A 350 -3.55 6.67 -16.71
CA TYR A 350 -4.18 5.38 -17.01
C TYR A 350 -4.97 5.37 -18.32
N THR A 351 -5.14 6.53 -18.95
CA THR A 351 -5.92 6.67 -20.20
C THR A 351 -5.08 6.66 -21.46
N ARG A 352 -3.75 6.58 -21.31
CA ARG A 352 -2.80 6.61 -22.42
C ARG A 352 -1.81 5.46 -22.28
N PRO A 353 -1.38 4.84 -23.39
CA PRO A 353 -0.33 3.84 -23.35
C PRO A 353 0.96 4.40 -22.72
N PRO A 354 1.78 3.55 -22.09
CA PRO A 354 3.07 3.97 -21.55
C PRO A 354 3.95 4.61 -22.62
N VAL A 355 4.70 5.65 -22.25
CA VAL A 355 5.58 6.38 -23.18
C VAL A 355 6.60 5.47 -23.86
N LEU A 356 7.14 4.50 -23.11
CA LEU A 356 8.12 3.53 -23.62
C LEU A 356 7.50 2.44 -24.50
N GLU A 357 6.19 2.20 -24.39
CA GLU A 357 5.48 1.17 -25.16
C GLU A 357 4.16 1.71 -25.75
N PRO A 358 4.21 2.62 -26.75
CA PRO A 358 3.02 3.32 -27.25
C PRO A 358 1.95 2.42 -27.87
N MET A 359 2.32 1.21 -28.28
CA MET A 359 1.43 0.23 -28.92
C MET A 359 0.60 -0.58 -27.90
N ARG A 360 0.89 -0.47 -26.61
CA ARG A 360 0.24 -1.27 -25.55
C ARG A 360 -1.06 -0.65 -25.08
N ASN A 361 -2.06 -0.67 -25.96
CA ASN A 361 -3.41 -0.20 -25.65
C ASN A 361 -4.08 -1.04 -24.55
N ASP A 362 -3.65 -2.29 -24.36
CA ASP A 362 -4.08 -3.17 -23.26
C ASP A 362 -3.71 -2.66 -21.86
N LEU A 363 -2.79 -1.68 -21.78
CA LEU A 363 -2.37 -1.01 -20.56
C LEU A 363 -3.09 0.34 -20.35
N THR A 364 -4.34 0.42 -20.81
CA THR A 364 -5.18 1.62 -20.64
C THR A 364 -6.54 1.26 -20.05
N ILE A 365 -7.17 2.23 -19.39
CA ILE A 365 -8.52 2.09 -18.84
C ILE A 365 -9.54 2.61 -19.84
N GLU A 366 -10.42 1.72 -20.26
CA GLU A 366 -11.47 1.98 -21.24
C GLU A 366 -12.80 2.20 -20.52
N PHE A 367 -13.37 3.40 -20.68
CA PHE A 367 -14.70 3.73 -20.17
C PHE A 367 -15.31 4.87 -20.98
N GLU A 368 -16.49 4.65 -21.55
CA GLU A 368 -17.26 5.64 -22.31
C GLU A 368 -18.74 5.55 -21.95
N PRO A 369 -19.47 6.69 -21.97
CA PRO A 369 -19.03 8.04 -22.34
C PRO A 369 -18.54 8.91 -21.17
N SER A 370 -18.70 8.47 -19.92
CA SER A 370 -18.67 9.32 -18.72
C SER A 370 -17.39 9.18 -17.87
N ARG A 371 -16.22 9.15 -18.51
CA ARG A 371 -14.92 9.14 -17.81
C ARG A 371 -14.45 10.55 -17.46
N LEU A 372 -13.86 10.69 -16.28
CA LEU A 372 -13.20 11.88 -15.76
C LEU A 372 -11.77 11.52 -15.39
N THR A 373 -10.84 12.45 -15.65
CA THR A 373 -9.43 12.27 -15.33
C THR A 373 -8.96 13.35 -14.37
N TYR A 374 -7.99 13.01 -13.53
CA TYR A 374 -7.28 13.99 -12.70
C TYR A 374 -5.77 13.89 -12.87
N LYS A 375 -5.09 15.01 -12.63
CA LYS A 375 -3.63 15.10 -12.48
C LYS A 375 -3.27 15.47 -11.05
N GLN A 376 -2.00 15.28 -10.70
CA GLN A 376 -1.49 15.67 -9.40
C GLN A 376 -1.67 17.19 -9.17
N GLY A 377 -2.33 17.56 -8.07
CA GLY A 377 -2.61 18.95 -7.70
C GLY A 377 -3.81 19.60 -8.41
N GLU A 378 -4.49 18.87 -9.29
CA GLU A 378 -5.69 19.34 -9.97
C GLU A 378 -6.93 19.20 -9.07
N ILE A 379 -7.84 20.18 -9.15
CA ILE A 379 -9.15 20.13 -8.49
C ILE A 379 -10.19 19.79 -9.57
N ILE A 380 -10.83 18.64 -9.44
CA ILE A 380 -11.90 18.21 -10.33
C ILE A 380 -13.26 18.33 -9.66
N SER A 381 -14.25 18.84 -10.39
CA SER A 381 -15.65 18.82 -9.94
C SER A 381 -16.30 17.52 -10.40
N LEU A 382 -16.77 16.73 -9.44
CA LEU A 382 -17.50 15.51 -9.74
C LEU A 382 -18.95 15.86 -10.13
N PRO A 383 -19.58 15.12 -11.05
CA PRO A 383 -20.91 15.40 -11.58
C PRO A 383 -22.02 15.01 -10.59
N VAL A 384 -21.87 15.44 -9.33
CA VAL A 384 -22.80 15.20 -8.24
C VAL A 384 -24.00 16.13 -8.40
N LYS A 385 -25.18 15.59 -8.72
CA LYS A 385 -26.42 16.36 -8.93
C LYS A 385 -27.42 16.14 -7.79
N LYS A 386 -27.66 17.18 -6.99
CA LYS A 386 -28.82 17.23 -6.09
C LYS A 386 -30.08 17.53 -6.90
N GLN A 387 -30.80 16.50 -7.36
CA GLN A 387 -32.01 16.70 -8.18
C GLN A 387 -33.32 16.66 -7.40
N TYR A 388 -33.45 15.79 -6.40
CA TYR A 388 -34.69 15.57 -5.65
C TYR A 388 -34.35 15.47 -4.17
N GLU A 389 -35.20 15.96 -3.26
CA GLU A 389 -35.00 15.76 -1.83
C GLU A 389 -36.15 14.91 -1.28
N THR A 390 -35.84 13.85 -0.53
CA THR A 390 -36.86 13.05 0.16
C THR A 390 -37.41 13.88 1.31
N VAL A 391 -38.70 14.20 1.24
CA VAL A 391 -39.45 14.87 2.29
C VAL A 391 -40.31 13.82 2.99
N HIS A 392 -40.25 13.78 4.33
CA HIS A 392 -41.19 13.00 5.12
C HIS A 392 -42.42 13.86 5.39
N MET A 393 -43.59 13.32 5.09
CA MET A 393 -44.87 14.00 5.23
C MET A 393 -45.72 13.25 6.25
N GLU A 394 -46.40 13.99 7.13
CA GLU A 394 -47.36 13.37 8.05
C GLU A 394 -48.53 12.78 7.27
N PRO A 395 -49.07 11.62 7.69
CA PRO A 395 -50.19 10.96 7.00
C PRO A 395 -51.40 11.89 6.81
N GLU A 396 -51.73 12.69 7.83
CA GLU A 396 -52.86 13.62 7.80
C GLU A 396 -52.68 14.71 6.73
N LEU A 397 -51.47 15.24 6.56
CA LEU A 397 -51.16 16.19 5.51
C LEU A 397 -51.18 15.51 4.13
N ALA A 398 -50.65 14.29 4.02
CA ALA A 398 -50.66 13.53 2.78
C ALA A 398 -52.09 13.24 2.28
N ASP A 399 -53.03 12.98 3.20
CA ASP A 399 -54.44 12.76 2.88
C ASP A 399 -55.16 14.03 2.38
N THR A 400 -54.65 15.22 2.69
CA THR A 400 -55.19 16.50 2.19
C THR A 400 -54.65 16.91 0.82
N LEU A 401 -53.59 16.25 0.34
CA LEU A 401 -52.98 16.56 -0.94
C LEU A 401 -53.68 15.80 -2.07
N GLU A 402 -54.08 16.54 -3.11
CA GLU A 402 -54.53 15.99 -4.38
C GLU A 402 -53.41 16.15 -5.42
N PRO A 403 -52.46 15.21 -5.54
CA PRO A 403 -51.38 15.31 -6.50
C PRO A 403 -51.90 15.12 -7.93
N ILE A 404 -51.66 16.11 -8.79
CA ILE A 404 -51.97 16.06 -10.22
C ILE A 404 -50.71 15.65 -10.97
N GLU A 405 -50.76 14.54 -11.71
CA GLU A 405 -49.64 14.06 -12.50
C GLU A 405 -49.35 15.04 -13.65
N VAL A 406 -48.11 15.56 -13.68
CA VAL A 406 -47.65 16.50 -14.71
C VAL A 406 -46.74 15.81 -15.72
N LYS A 407 -46.06 14.74 -15.31
CA LYS A 407 -45.24 13.84 -16.13
C LYS A 407 -45.24 12.44 -15.52
N PRO A 408 -44.97 11.38 -16.30
CA PRO A 408 -44.86 10.02 -15.78
C PRO A 408 -43.93 9.95 -14.56
N GLY A 409 -44.48 9.64 -13.38
CA GLY A 409 -43.74 9.55 -12.12
C GLY A 409 -43.45 10.88 -11.41
N ALA A 410 -44.04 11.99 -11.86
CA ALA A 410 -43.95 13.29 -11.19
C ALA A 410 -45.34 13.94 -11.10
N ALA A 411 -45.82 14.15 -9.88
CA ALA A 411 -47.08 14.81 -9.60
C ALA A 411 -46.87 16.05 -8.72
N VAL A 412 -47.71 17.07 -8.91
CA VAL A 412 -47.67 18.32 -8.15
C VAL A 412 -48.99 18.45 -7.40
N SER A 413 -48.91 18.74 -6.10
CA SER A 413 -50.05 19.10 -5.27
C SER A 413 -49.81 20.51 -4.74
N MET A 414 -50.85 21.36 -4.73
CA MET A 414 -50.78 22.76 -4.27
C MET A 414 -51.32 22.91 -2.86
#